data_AF-A0A1M5RCK9-F1
#
_entry.id   AF-A0A1M5RCK9-F1
#
_cell.length_a   1.000
_cell.length_b   1.000
_cell.length_c   1.000
_cell.angle_alpha   90.00
_cell.angle_beta   90.00
_cell.angle_gamma   90.00
#
_symmetry.space_group_name_H-M   'P 1'
#
loop_
_entity.id
_entity.type
_entity.pdbx_description
1 polymer ?
#
loop_
_entity_poly.entity_id
_entity_poly.type
_entity_poly.pdbx_seq_one_letter_code
_entity_poly.pdbx_strand_id
1 'polypeptide(L)'
;MSRLDRKVRRLQRRNSQSHAFFLFFVLIAIFAASIFARYYVIDPVQIPDSSMFPKFKERSIVWVCKLPQCASSAKEQDYVLAKFYSNEYMIRRIIAMPGDTISISDKGKVITPHRHFKWKGEDAFIQTQSIYIPKIGDTLRFEQLSEVEQDYLISYLHSLGEKVFVKTTLWQGEREINIDRVGATKIANRQVSLKEIDFLPWQDRYLIELQIRRSEPGNSPIKLKRKLYRIRQKELPPTNIAEQDSLQDSVDISLTPPGEVAVPEIAKVDTASDEPQPPPPPEETAEPLDEVIITKDCYFLACEKGSNCPDSRELGYFSADHIVGLHLKTPDKIKAKFVDPALTYVKAAEVVARDIWRIVKDSAEKAYNFVVEIFKSDEADESEKDDESEDAPSKKVKKPQPTKPRKSAIRREDMEP
;
A
#
# COMPACT_ATOMS: atom_id res chain seq x y z
N MET A 1 43.51 49.80 -29.06
CA MET A 1 42.95 49.66 -27.70
C MET A 1 44.05 49.24 -26.73
N SER A 2 44.29 50.04 -25.69
CA SER A 2 45.36 49.84 -24.72
C SER A 2 45.08 48.68 -23.74
N ARG A 3 46.10 48.25 -22.99
CA ARG A 3 45.92 47.31 -21.86
C ARG A 3 45.09 47.92 -20.72
N LEU A 4 45.14 49.25 -20.56
CA LEU A 4 44.37 49.99 -19.56
C LEU A 4 42.87 49.97 -19.90
N ASP A 5 42.47 50.21 -21.15
CA ASP A 5 41.05 50.17 -21.58
C ASP A 5 40.37 48.84 -21.23
N ARG A 6 41.07 47.73 -21.43
CA ARG A 6 40.55 46.39 -21.07
C ARG A 6 40.45 46.21 -19.56
N LYS A 7 41.34 46.82 -18.77
CA LYS A 7 41.34 46.74 -17.30
C LYS A 7 40.22 47.61 -16.72
N VAL A 8 40.04 48.82 -17.22
CA VAL A 8 38.95 49.73 -16.87
C VAL A 8 37.60 49.11 -17.24
N ARG A 9 37.40 48.64 -18.48
CA ARG A 9 36.14 47.96 -18.88
C ARG A 9 35.83 46.70 -18.05
N ARG A 10 36.84 45.96 -17.56
CA ARG A 10 36.64 44.83 -16.63
C ARG A 10 36.19 45.28 -15.24
N LEU A 11 36.79 46.35 -14.70
CA LEU A 11 36.40 46.91 -13.40
C LEU A 11 35.01 47.56 -13.48
N GLN A 12 34.73 48.30 -14.55
CA GLN A 12 33.44 48.92 -14.81
C GLN A 12 32.33 47.88 -15.01
N ARG A 13 32.58 46.73 -15.67
CA ARG A 13 31.64 45.60 -15.69
C ARG A 13 31.41 44.96 -14.32
N ARG A 14 32.46 44.86 -13.48
CA ARG A 14 32.33 44.32 -12.11
C ARG A 14 31.59 45.24 -11.14
N ASN A 15 31.62 46.56 -11.36
CA ASN A 15 30.97 47.55 -10.52
C ASN A 15 29.74 48.20 -11.18
N SER A 16 29.24 47.63 -12.29
CA SER A 16 28.04 48.13 -12.95
C SER A 16 26.81 47.63 -12.20
N GLN A 17 26.06 48.55 -11.58
CA GLN A 17 24.85 48.22 -10.83
C GLN A 17 23.86 47.40 -11.67
N SER A 18 23.74 47.67 -12.97
CA SER A 18 22.87 46.89 -13.88
C SER A 18 23.29 45.43 -14.03
N HIS A 19 24.59 45.11 -14.01
CA HIS A 19 25.06 43.71 -14.02
C HIS A 19 24.76 42.99 -12.69
N ALA A 20 24.83 43.70 -11.55
CA ALA A 20 24.45 43.16 -10.25
C ALA A 20 22.94 42.91 -10.16
N PHE A 21 22.11 43.87 -10.60
CA PHE A 21 20.66 43.71 -10.69
C PHE A 21 20.25 42.57 -11.63
N PHE A 22 20.90 42.44 -12.80
CA PHE A 22 20.64 41.32 -13.71
C PHE A 22 20.99 39.97 -13.08
N LEU A 23 22.16 39.84 -12.44
CA LEU A 23 22.52 38.61 -11.72
C LEU A 23 21.53 38.29 -10.59
N PHE A 24 21.09 39.30 -9.84
CA PHE A 24 20.10 39.13 -8.77
C PHE A 24 18.75 38.63 -9.30
N PHE A 25 18.24 39.21 -10.40
CA PHE A 25 17.01 38.73 -11.06
C PHE A 25 17.15 37.30 -11.61
N VAL A 26 18.31 36.95 -12.20
CA VAL A 26 18.59 35.57 -12.64
C VAL A 26 18.61 34.60 -11.46
N LEU A 27 19.19 34.99 -10.33
CA LEU A 27 19.25 34.17 -9.12
C LEU A 27 17.86 33.96 -8.50
N ILE A 28 17.03 35.02 -8.46
CA ILE A 28 15.61 34.92 -8.07
C ILE A 28 14.84 34.01 -9.03
N ALA A 29 15.03 34.14 -10.35
CA ALA A 29 14.35 33.31 -11.32
C ALA A 29 14.72 31.82 -11.17
N ILE A 30 15.99 31.50 -10.92
CA ILE A 30 16.46 30.14 -10.61
C ILE A 30 15.86 29.64 -9.29
N PHE A 31 15.81 30.48 -8.26
CA PHE A 31 15.23 30.11 -6.96
C PHE A 31 13.72 29.85 -7.06
N ALA A 32 12.97 30.73 -7.74
CA ALA A 32 11.55 30.56 -8.02
C ALA A 32 11.27 29.30 -8.86
N ALA A 33 12.08 29.05 -9.90
CA ALA A 33 11.99 27.83 -10.70
C ALA A 33 12.29 26.56 -9.87
N SER A 34 13.26 26.61 -8.95
CA SER A 34 13.57 25.51 -8.02
C SER A 34 12.44 25.23 -7.03
N ILE A 35 11.81 26.28 -6.47
CA ILE A 35 10.61 26.17 -5.64
C ILE A 35 9.46 25.56 -6.44
N PHE A 36 9.17 26.09 -7.64
CA PHE A 36 8.11 25.57 -8.49
C PHE A 36 8.34 24.09 -8.87
N ALA A 37 9.57 23.73 -9.22
CA ALA A 37 9.96 22.35 -9.48
C ALA A 37 9.72 21.44 -8.26
N ARG A 38 10.03 21.90 -7.05
CA ARG A 38 9.81 21.11 -5.82
C ARG A 38 8.33 20.94 -5.46
N TYR A 39 7.50 21.96 -5.65
CA TYR A 39 6.08 21.89 -5.27
C TYR A 39 5.19 21.19 -6.32
N TYR A 40 5.48 21.35 -7.62
CA TYR A 40 4.61 20.89 -8.69
C TYR A 40 5.20 19.78 -9.57
N VAL A 41 6.52 19.65 -9.62
CA VAL A 41 7.19 18.73 -10.57
C VAL A 41 7.69 17.45 -9.90
N ILE A 42 8.47 17.60 -8.83
CA ILE A 42 9.25 16.51 -8.22
C ILE A 42 9.00 16.48 -6.71
N ASP A 43 8.26 15.48 -6.25
CA ASP A 43 7.90 15.30 -4.84
C ASP A 43 8.69 14.16 -4.18
N PRO A 44 9.40 14.38 -3.05
CA PRO A 44 10.02 13.33 -2.27
C PRO A 44 8.99 12.62 -1.37
N VAL A 45 8.57 11.42 -1.77
CA VAL A 45 7.59 10.61 -1.02
C VAL A 45 8.31 9.57 -0.16
N GLN A 46 7.91 9.44 1.10
CA GLN A 46 8.39 8.37 1.98
C GLN A 46 7.52 7.12 1.79
N ILE A 47 8.15 5.96 1.60
CA ILE A 47 7.44 4.68 1.53
C ILE A 47 7.04 4.23 2.95
N PRO A 48 5.74 3.98 3.22
CA PRO A 48 5.28 3.54 4.53
C PRO A 48 5.57 2.06 4.81
N ASP A 49 5.63 1.22 3.76
CA ASP A 49 5.60 -0.24 3.84
C ASP A 49 6.91 -0.91 3.34
N SER A 50 6.97 -2.24 3.49
CA SER A 50 8.09 -3.08 3.03
C SER A 50 7.78 -3.91 1.77
N SER A 51 6.62 -3.71 1.15
CA SER A 51 6.12 -4.47 -0.02
C SER A 51 7.03 -4.42 -1.25
N MET A 52 7.83 -3.35 -1.38
CA MET A 52 8.76 -3.14 -2.49
C MET A 52 10.20 -3.59 -2.18
N PHE A 53 10.40 -4.31 -1.08
CA PHE A 53 11.69 -4.94 -0.76
C PHE A 53 12.00 -6.07 -1.78
N PRO A 54 13.25 -6.22 -2.27
CA PRO A 54 14.48 -5.53 -1.85
C PRO A 54 14.77 -4.22 -2.57
N LYS A 55 13.96 -3.82 -3.56
CA LYS A 55 14.25 -2.67 -4.42
C LYS A 55 14.18 -1.35 -3.66
N PHE A 56 13.14 -1.16 -2.85
CA PHE A 56 13.02 -0.05 -1.93
C PHE A 56 12.90 -0.59 -0.50
N LYS A 57 13.43 0.17 0.47
CA LYS A 57 13.37 -0.18 1.90
C LYS A 57 12.23 0.58 2.57
N GLU A 58 11.69 0.01 3.63
CA GLU A 58 10.72 0.71 4.50
C GLU A 58 11.28 2.07 4.93
N ARG A 59 10.43 3.10 4.97
CA ARG A 59 10.77 4.49 5.33
C ARG A 59 11.80 5.16 4.42
N SER A 60 12.19 4.55 3.30
CA SER A 60 13.05 5.20 2.32
C SER A 60 12.30 6.30 1.57
N ILE A 61 13.01 7.38 1.27
CA ILE A 61 12.49 8.51 0.48
C ILE A 61 12.78 8.21 -0.99
N VAL A 62 11.72 8.27 -1.80
CA VAL A 62 11.75 8.07 -3.25
C VAL A 62 11.22 9.31 -3.95
N TRP A 63 11.89 9.70 -5.03
CA TRP A 63 11.50 10.84 -5.83
C TRP A 63 10.48 10.43 -6.90
N VAL A 64 9.36 11.16 -6.97
CA VAL A 64 8.25 10.90 -7.88
C VAL A 64 7.96 12.16 -8.69
N CYS A 65 7.77 12.01 -10.01
CA CYS A 65 7.26 13.07 -10.86
C CYS A 65 5.74 13.04 -10.89
N LYS A 66 5.08 14.13 -10.47
CA LYS A 66 3.62 14.27 -10.40
C LYS A 66 2.98 14.89 -11.65
N LEU A 67 3.76 15.24 -12.70
CA LEU A 67 3.16 15.79 -13.92
C LEU A 67 2.33 14.73 -14.65
N PRO A 68 1.20 15.13 -15.28
CA PRO A 68 0.47 14.29 -16.22
C PRO A 68 1.36 13.70 -17.31
N GLN A 69 2.32 14.48 -17.83
CA GLN A 69 3.30 14.02 -18.84
C GLN A 69 4.22 12.90 -18.34
N CYS A 70 4.53 12.87 -17.04
CA CYS A 70 5.29 11.79 -16.41
C CYS A 70 4.41 10.54 -16.23
N ALA A 71 3.17 10.70 -15.75
CA ALA A 71 2.23 9.59 -15.62
C ALA A 71 1.91 8.95 -16.98
N SER A 72 1.64 9.75 -18.02
CA SER A 72 1.35 9.27 -19.38
C SER A 72 2.56 8.66 -20.10
N SER A 73 3.78 8.84 -19.59
CA SER A 73 5.00 8.22 -20.13
C SER A 73 5.44 6.96 -19.38
N ALA A 74 4.65 6.53 -18.38
CA ALA A 74 4.88 5.30 -17.64
C ALA A 74 4.87 4.07 -18.57
N LYS A 75 5.80 3.14 -18.33
CA LYS A 75 5.92 1.89 -19.09
C LYS A 75 5.85 0.69 -18.17
N GLU A 76 5.71 -0.48 -18.76
CA GLU A 76 5.91 -1.75 -18.05
C GLU A 76 7.25 -1.75 -17.28
N GLN A 77 7.25 -2.36 -16.10
CA GLN A 77 8.37 -2.40 -15.14
C GLN A 77 8.78 -1.05 -14.53
N ASP A 78 8.10 0.06 -14.83
CA ASP A 78 8.24 1.28 -14.05
C ASP A 78 7.52 1.18 -12.71
N TYR A 79 8.00 1.96 -11.75
CA TYR A 79 7.39 2.09 -10.44
C TYR A 79 6.54 3.36 -10.42
N VAL A 80 5.30 3.23 -9.99
CA VAL A 80 4.36 4.34 -9.88
C VAL A 80 3.92 4.53 -8.44
N LEU A 81 3.65 5.79 -8.09
CA LEU A 81 2.92 6.13 -6.89
C LEU A 81 1.43 5.97 -7.20
N ALA A 82 0.83 4.92 -6.65
CA ALA A 82 -0.60 4.67 -6.76
C ALA A 82 -1.32 5.14 -5.48
N LYS A 83 -2.51 5.72 -5.65
CA LYS A 83 -3.45 6.00 -4.57
C LYS A 83 -4.44 4.83 -4.50
N PHE A 84 -4.66 4.30 -3.30
CA PHE A 84 -5.57 3.19 -3.06
C PHE A 84 -6.96 3.71 -2.65
N TYR A 85 -7.96 2.83 -2.66
CA TYR A 85 -9.34 3.15 -2.23
C TYR A 85 -9.41 3.66 -0.78
N SER A 86 -8.45 3.27 0.08
CA SER A 86 -8.25 3.79 1.44
C SER A 86 -7.74 5.25 1.50
N ASN A 87 -7.53 5.91 0.35
CA ASN A 87 -6.80 7.16 0.17
C ASN A 87 -5.31 7.12 0.52
N GLU A 88 -4.74 5.93 0.78
CA GLU A 88 -3.32 5.76 1.06
C GLU A 88 -2.49 5.76 -0.22
N TYR A 89 -1.29 6.34 -0.15
CA TYR A 89 -0.34 6.37 -1.26
C TYR A 89 0.72 5.28 -1.09
N MET A 90 0.85 4.41 -2.09
CA MET A 90 1.81 3.30 -2.08
C MET A 90 2.55 3.21 -3.41
N ILE A 91 3.82 2.78 -3.36
CA ILE A 91 4.59 2.53 -4.58
C ILE A 91 4.35 1.09 -5.03
N ARG A 92 4.02 0.90 -6.32
CA ARG A 92 3.86 -0.40 -6.96
C ARG A 92 4.56 -0.41 -8.32
N ARG A 93 4.83 -1.59 -8.87
CA ARG A 93 5.40 -1.77 -10.21
C ARG A 93 4.30 -2.06 -11.22
N ILE A 94 4.32 -1.40 -12.37
CA ILE A 94 3.47 -1.76 -13.51
C ILE A 94 3.97 -3.08 -14.10
N ILE A 95 3.07 -4.06 -14.21
CA ILE A 95 3.35 -5.38 -14.79
C ILE A 95 2.76 -5.50 -16.18
N ALA A 96 1.63 -4.85 -16.42
CA ALA A 96 0.96 -4.81 -17.70
C ALA A 96 0.20 -3.48 -17.88
N MET A 97 0.16 -3.08 -19.14
CA MET A 97 -0.40 -1.83 -19.65
C MET A 97 -1.84 -2.04 -20.15
N PRO A 98 -2.61 -0.96 -20.40
CA PRO A 98 -3.94 -1.04 -20.98
C PRO A 98 -3.88 -1.76 -22.34
N GLY A 99 -4.69 -2.81 -22.51
CA GLY A 99 -4.75 -3.64 -23.70
C GLY A 99 -3.83 -4.87 -23.71
N ASP A 100 -3.00 -5.08 -22.70
CA ASP A 100 -2.17 -6.29 -22.57
C ASP A 100 -3.00 -7.51 -22.11
N THR A 101 -2.56 -8.71 -22.46
CA THR A 101 -2.99 -9.96 -21.79
C THR A 101 -1.82 -10.55 -21.01
N ILE A 102 -2.00 -10.78 -19.71
CA ILE A 102 -1.03 -11.47 -18.88
C ILE A 102 -1.48 -12.90 -18.57
N SER A 103 -0.53 -13.83 -18.55
CA SER A 103 -0.74 -15.14 -17.97
C SER A 103 0.13 -15.32 -16.72
N ILE A 104 -0.51 -15.69 -15.61
CA ILE A 104 0.13 -15.95 -14.32
C ILE A 104 -0.14 -17.40 -13.94
N SER A 105 0.92 -18.18 -13.74
CA SER A 105 0.85 -19.57 -13.31
C SER A 105 0.92 -19.72 -11.79
N ASP A 106 0.27 -20.76 -11.29
CA ASP A 106 0.40 -21.39 -9.96
C ASP A 106 1.84 -21.53 -9.42
N LYS A 107 2.86 -21.52 -10.31
CA LYS A 107 4.28 -21.63 -9.96
C LYS A 107 5.02 -20.29 -10.04
N GLY A 108 4.27 -19.19 -10.05
CA GLY A 108 4.78 -17.82 -10.14
C GLY A 108 5.42 -17.46 -11.48
N LYS A 109 5.15 -18.20 -12.56
CA LYS A 109 5.61 -17.80 -13.90
C LYS A 109 4.64 -16.75 -14.44
N VAL A 110 5.19 -15.62 -14.90
CA VAL A 110 4.44 -14.53 -15.51
C VAL A 110 4.87 -14.39 -16.96
N ILE A 111 3.88 -14.32 -17.84
CA ILE A 111 4.05 -14.07 -19.28
C ILE A 111 3.24 -12.83 -19.60
N THR A 112 3.91 -11.79 -20.07
CA THR A 112 3.32 -10.56 -20.63
C THR A 112 3.69 -10.49 -22.12
N PRO A 113 3.02 -9.65 -22.94
CA PRO A 113 3.34 -9.51 -24.37
C PRO A 113 4.78 -9.06 -24.65
N HIS A 114 5.45 -8.48 -23.66
CA HIS A 114 6.79 -7.92 -23.77
C HIS A 114 7.85 -8.74 -23.02
N ARG A 115 7.46 -9.51 -21.98
CA ARG A 115 8.42 -10.15 -21.07
C ARG A 115 7.88 -11.42 -20.41
N HIS A 116 8.77 -12.39 -20.27
CA HIS A 116 8.57 -13.59 -19.48
C HIS A 116 9.48 -13.53 -18.26
N PHE A 117 8.94 -13.74 -17.05
CA PHE A 117 9.72 -13.77 -15.82
C PHE A 117 9.09 -14.70 -14.75
N LYS A 118 9.78 -14.89 -13.63
CA LYS A 118 9.25 -15.65 -12.48
C LYS A 118 9.20 -14.76 -11.25
N TRP A 119 8.02 -14.57 -10.68
CA TRP A 119 7.85 -14.02 -9.34
C TRP A 119 8.34 -15.03 -8.29
N LYS A 120 8.99 -14.49 -7.26
CA LYS A 120 9.48 -15.26 -6.10
C LYS A 120 8.48 -15.09 -4.97
N GLY A 121 7.97 -16.19 -4.42
CA GLY A 121 6.91 -16.13 -3.40
C GLY A 121 5.57 -15.66 -3.96
N GLU A 122 5.22 -16.13 -5.16
CA GLU A 122 3.85 -16.00 -5.67
C GLU A 122 3.04 -17.20 -5.19
N ASP A 123 1.94 -16.94 -4.47
CA ASP A 123 0.96 -17.95 -4.05
C ASP A 123 -0.50 -17.45 -4.13
N ALA A 124 -0.75 -16.20 -4.59
CA ALA A 124 -2.11 -15.66 -4.70
C ALA A 124 -2.96 -16.34 -5.79
N PHE A 125 -2.27 -16.99 -6.75
CA PHE A 125 -2.88 -17.78 -7.82
C PHE A 125 -2.76 -19.28 -7.55
N ILE A 126 -3.87 -19.90 -7.18
CA ILE A 126 -3.99 -21.37 -7.01
C ILE A 126 -4.18 -22.13 -8.33
N GLN A 127 -4.35 -21.41 -9.45
CA GLN A 127 -4.43 -21.95 -10.80
C GLN A 127 -3.70 -21.04 -11.79
N THR A 128 -3.32 -21.57 -12.95
CA THR A 128 -2.85 -20.73 -14.05
C THR A 128 -4.03 -19.98 -14.67
N GLN A 129 -3.94 -18.65 -14.70
CA GLN A 129 -4.97 -17.76 -15.22
C GLN A 129 -4.41 -16.92 -16.38
N SER A 130 -5.31 -16.50 -17.27
CA SER A 130 -5.04 -15.51 -18.32
C SER A 130 -5.99 -14.34 -18.10
N ILE A 131 -5.45 -13.14 -17.98
CA ILE A 131 -6.16 -11.93 -17.56
C ILE A 131 -5.88 -10.85 -18.60
N TYR A 132 -6.93 -10.30 -19.18
CA TYR A 132 -6.87 -9.11 -20.01
C TYR A 132 -6.83 -7.85 -19.13
N ILE A 133 -6.03 -6.86 -19.51
CA ILE A 133 -6.01 -5.54 -18.87
C ILE A 133 -6.82 -4.60 -19.76
N PRO A 134 -7.99 -4.09 -19.33
CA PRO A 134 -8.83 -3.27 -20.20
C PRO A 134 -8.21 -1.90 -20.50
N LYS A 135 -8.53 -1.36 -21.68
CA LYS A 135 -8.21 0.02 -22.09
C LYS A 135 -9.48 0.85 -22.24
N ILE A 136 -9.31 2.16 -22.33
CA ILE A 136 -10.43 3.09 -22.55
C ILE A 136 -11.23 2.74 -23.82
N GLY A 137 -12.55 2.67 -23.67
CA GLY A 137 -13.49 2.35 -24.74
C GLY A 137 -13.77 0.86 -24.98
N ASP A 138 -13.13 -0.05 -24.23
CA ASP A 138 -13.49 -1.47 -24.28
C ASP A 138 -14.87 -1.73 -23.64
N THR A 139 -15.65 -2.62 -24.25
CA THR A 139 -16.90 -3.15 -23.68
C THR A 139 -16.65 -4.56 -23.16
N LEU A 140 -16.70 -4.74 -21.84
CA LEU A 140 -16.55 -6.04 -21.18
C LEU A 140 -17.92 -6.68 -20.94
N ARG A 141 -18.06 -7.96 -21.29
CA ARG A 141 -19.28 -8.75 -21.08
C ARG A 141 -19.12 -9.66 -19.88
N PHE A 142 -19.86 -9.40 -18.80
CA PHE A 142 -19.62 -10.03 -17.50
C PHE A 142 -19.64 -11.57 -17.53
N GLU A 143 -20.57 -12.17 -18.28
CA GLU A 143 -20.66 -13.64 -18.42
C GLU A 143 -19.53 -14.27 -19.25
N GLN A 144 -18.79 -13.47 -20.05
CA GLN A 144 -17.69 -13.95 -20.91
C GLN A 144 -16.30 -13.80 -20.26
N LEU A 145 -16.20 -13.02 -19.18
CA LEU A 145 -14.98 -12.83 -18.42
C LEU A 145 -14.61 -14.08 -17.60
N SER A 146 -13.32 -14.30 -17.36
CA SER A 146 -12.86 -15.28 -16.39
C SER A 146 -13.29 -14.91 -14.96
N GLU A 147 -13.30 -15.89 -14.05
CA GLU A 147 -13.68 -15.69 -12.65
C GLU A 147 -12.84 -14.60 -11.94
N VAL A 148 -11.58 -14.42 -12.36
CA VAL A 148 -10.67 -13.39 -11.87
C VAL A 148 -11.03 -12.02 -12.44
N GLU A 149 -11.22 -11.93 -13.76
CA GLU A 149 -11.55 -10.67 -14.44
C GLU A 149 -12.92 -10.13 -14.00
N GLN A 150 -13.88 -11.00 -13.70
CA GLN A 150 -15.16 -10.62 -13.09
C GLN A 150 -14.98 -10.00 -11.70
N ASP A 151 -14.10 -10.56 -10.84
CA ASP A 151 -13.80 -9.97 -9.52
C ASP A 151 -13.13 -8.62 -9.67
N TYR A 152 -12.21 -8.49 -10.62
CA TYR A 152 -11.53 -7.23 -10.92
C TYR A 152 -12.49 -6.18 -11.50
N LEU A 153 -13.50 -6.59 -12.27
CA LEU A 153 -14.53 -5.71 -12.79
C LEU A 153 -15.49 -5.23 -11.68
N ILE A 154 -15.88 -6.11 -10.74
CA ILE A 154 -16.66 -5.72 -9.56
C ILE A 154 -15.88 -4.71 -8.70
N SER A 155 -14.59 -4.98 -8.45
CA SER A 155 -13.71 -4.05 -7.72
C SER A 155 -13.54 -2.71 -8.43
N TYR A 156 -13.45 -2.71 -9.77
CA TYR A 156 -13.43 -1.49 -10.59
C TYR A 156 -14.73 -0.70 -10.46
N LEU A 157 -15.90 -1.34 -10.54
CA LEU A 157 -17.20 -0.68 -10.38
C LEU A 157 -17.38 -0.10 -8.97
N HIS A 158 -16.93 -0.83 -7.93
CA HIS A 158 -16.88 -0.30 -6.57
C HIS A 158 -15.94 0.93 -6.45
N SER A 159 -14.81 0.97 -7.18
CA SER A 159 -13.91 2.13 -7.21
C SER A 159 -14.54 3.39 -7.82
N LEU A 160 -15.47 3.23 -8.76
CA LEU A 160 -16.27 4.32 -9.34
C LEU A 160 -17.43 4.76 -8.43
N GLY A 161 -17.67 4.05 -7.31
CA GLY A 161 -18.81 4.29 -6.43
C GLY A 161 -20.14 3.74 -6.95
N GLU A 162 -20.12 2.85 -7.96
CA GLU A 162 -21.35 2.23 -8.45
C GLU A 162 -21.90 1.20 -7.44
N LYS A 163 -23.18 1.34 -7.08
CA LYS A 163 -23.91 0.35 -6.29
C LYS A 163 -24.33 -0.82 -7.18
N VAL A 164 -23.56 -1.91 -7.13
CA VAL A 164 -23.86 -3.14 -7.83
C VAL A 164 -24.23 -4.28 -6.88
N PHE A 165 -25.06 -5.18 -7.38
CA PHE A 165 -25.44 -6.42 -6.71
C PHE A 165 -25.01 -7.60 -7.58
N VAL A 166 -24.54 -8.67 -6.95
CA VAL A 166 -24.11 -9.90 -7.64
C VAL A 166 -25.01 -11.03 -7.18
N LYS A 167 -25.43 -11.88 -8.11
CA LYS A 167 -26.19 -13.11 -7.81
C LYS A 167 -25.46 -14.33 -8.33
N THR A 168 -25.15 -15.27 -7.44
CA THR A 168 -24.46 -16.52 -7.74
C THR A 168 -25.46 -17.67 -7.89
N THR A 169 -25.20 -18.53 -8.86
CA THR A 169 -25.99 -19.72 -9.17
C THR A 169 -25.04 -20.91 -9.33
N LEU A 170 -25.47 -22.11 -8.91
CA LEU A 170 -24.62 -23.31 -8.94
C LEU A 170 -25.04 -24.20 -10.11
N TRP A 171 -24.08 -24.60 -10.92
CA TRP A 171 -24.30 -25.36 -12.16
C TRP A 171 -23.49 -26.65 -12.16
N GLN A 172 -24.06 -27.69 -12.75
CA GLN A 172 -23.40 -28.97 -13.03
C GLN A 172 -23.53 -29.24 -14.54
N GLY A 173 -22.47 -28.93 -15.29
CA GLY A 173 -22.57 -28.75 -16.74
C GLY A 173 -23.60 -27.65 -17.07
N GLU A 174 -24.55 -27.97 -17.95
CA GLU A 174 -25.61 -27.03 -18.38
C GLU A 174 -26.89 -27.07 -17.54
N ARG A 175 -26.86 -27.71 -16.36
CA ARG A 175 -28.01 -27.74 -15.44
C ARG A 175 -27.73 -26.92 -14.19
N GLU A 176 -28.61 -25.97 -13.90
CA GLU A 176 -28.66 -25.30 -12.59
C GLU A 176 -29.11 -26.31 -11.50
N ILE A 177 -28.40 -26.30 -10.38
CA ILE A 177 -28.64 -27.14 -9.21
C ILE A 177 -28.76 -26.25 -7.97
N ASN A 178 -29.39 -26.76 -6.90
CA ASN A 178 -29.65 -25.95 -5.72
C ASN A 178 -28.36 -25.40 -5.08
N ILE A 179 -28.30 -24.08 -4.92
CA ILE A 179 -27.21 -23.32 -4.31
C ILE A 179 -26.96 -23.69 -2.84
N ASP A 180 -27.98 -24.21 -2.12
CA ASP A 180 -27.90 -24.64 -0.71
C ASP A 180 -26.74 -25.61 -0.44
N ARG A 181 -26.31 -26.36 -1.46
CA ARG A 181 -25.15 -27.26 -1.43
C ARG A 181 -23.85 -26.56 -1.01
N VAL A 182 -23.72 -25.25 -1.28
CA VAL A 182 -22.57 -24.45 -0.85
C VAL A 182 -22.51 -24.36 0.69
N GLY A 183 -23.64 -24.36 1.38
CA GLY A 183 -23.70 -24.34 2.85
C GLY A 183 -23.09 -25.57 3.53
N ALA A 184 -22.92 -26.68 2.80
CA ALA A 184 -22.21 -27.87 3.28
C ALA A 184 -20.68 -27.76 3.16
N THR A 185 -20.16 -26.81 2.36
CA THR A 185 -18.72 -26.61 2.16
C THR A 185 -18.08 -25.77 3.26
N LYS A 186 -16.75 -25.79 3.35
CA LYS A 186 -15.99 -25.04 4.35
C LYS A 186 -14.85 -24.25 3.71
N ILE A 187 -14.66 -23.02 4.17
CA ILE A 187 -13.45 -22.22 3.91
C ILE A 187 -12.68 -22.11 5.23
N ALA A 188 -11.39 -22.43 5.19
CA ALA A 188 -10.58 -22.72 6.39
C ALA A 188 -11.32 -23.68 7.34
N ASN A 189 -11.83 -23.18 8.47
CA ASN A 189 -12.55 -23.96 9.48
C ASN A 189 -14.04 -23.58 9.63
N ARG A 190 -14.59 -22.73 8.76
CA ARG A 190 -15.96 -22.20 8.87
C ARG A 190 -16.84 -22.70 7.71
N GLN A 191 -18.11 -22.99 7.98
CA GLN A 191 -19.10 -23.24 6.92
C GLN A 191 -19.40 -21.97 6.13
N VAL A 192 -19.58 -22.12 4.82
CA VAL A 192 -19.88 -21.00 3.91
C VAL A 192 -21.35 -20.60 4.04
N SER A 193 -21.62 -19.30 4.15
CA SER A 193 -22.97 -18.73 4.17
C SER A 193 -23.47 -18.49 2.76
N LEU A 194 -24.77 -18.73 2.50
CA LEU A 194 -25.39 -18.36 1.24
C LEU A 194 -25.44 -16.83 1.03
N LYS A 195 -25.28 -16.02 2.09
CA LYS A 195 -25.30 -14.55 2.01
C LYS A 195 -23.95 -13.91 1.65
N GLU A 196 -22.85 -14.64 1.75
CA GLU A 196 -21.50 -14.11 1.45
C GLU A 196 -20.97 -14.54 0.09
N ILE A 197 -21.54 -15.61 -0.49
CA ILE A 197 -21.05 -16.26 -1.72
C ILE A 197 -20.88 -15.30 -2.90
N ASP A 198 -21.78 -14.31 -3.02
CA ASP A 198 -21.83 -13.36 -4.12
C ASP A 198 -20.59 -12.47 -4.24
N PHE A 199 -19.91 -12.23 -3.11
CA PHE A 199 -18.71 -11.41 -3.01
C PHE A 199 -17.48 -12.18 -2.49
N LEU A 200 -17.55 -13.51 -2.37
CA LEU A 200 -16.36 -14.33 -2.10
C LEU A 200 -15.34 -14.22 -3.24
N PRO A 201 -14.03 -14.13 -2.97
CA PRO A 201 -12.99 -14.13 -4.00
C PRO A 201 -13.00 -15.40 -4.86
N TRP A 202 -12.50 -15.33 -6.10
CA TRP A 202 -12.43 -16.46 -7.02
C TRP A 202 -11.67 -17.66 -6.44
N GLN A 203 -10.63 -17.44 -5.61
CA GLN A 203 -9.90 -18.53 -4.97
C GLN A 203 -10.83 -19.37 -4.08
N ASP A 204 -11.63 -18.71 -3.26
CA ASP A 204 -12.58 -19.33 -2.34
C ASP A 204 -13.73 -20.02 -3.09
N ARG A 205 -14.27 -19.36 -4.13
CA ARG A 205 -15.28 -19.97 -5.02
C ARG A 205 -14.75 -21.24 -5.70
N TYR A 206 -13.52 -21.21 -6.21
CA TYR A 206 -12.88 -22.38 -6.83
C TYR A 206 -12.65 -23.52 -5.81
N LEU A 207 -12.31 -23.20 -4.56
CA LEU A 207 -12.21 -24.20 -3.48
C LEU A 207 -13.57 -24.80 -3.11
N ILE A 208 -14.66 -24.01 -3.15
CA ILE A 208 -16.05 -24.49 -2.99
C ILE A 208 -16.41 -25.45 -4.13
N GLU A 209 -16.14 -25.08 -5.39
CA GLU A 209 -16.39 -25.94 -6.56
C GLU A 209 -15.66 -27.29 -6.44
N LEU A 210 -14.41 -27.28 -5.99
CA LEU A 210 -13.62 -28.50 -5.77
C LEU A 210 -14.19 -29.37 -4.66
N GLN A 211 -14.73 -28.79 -3.59
CA GLN A 211 -15.35 -29.55 -2.49
C GLN A 211 -16.64 -30.23 -2.95
N ILE A 212 -17.54 -29.50 -3.62
CA ILE A 212 -18.80 -30.05 -4.15
C ILE A 212 -18.53 -31.17 -5.16
N ARG A 213 -17.55 -30.97 -6.06
CA ARG A 213 -17.11 -31.98 -7.04
C ARG A 213 -16.51 -33.24 -6.40
N ARG A 214 -15.94 -33.13 -5.20
CA ARG A 214 -15.43 -34.28 -4.42
C ARG A 214 -16.53 -35.00 -3.64
N SER A 215 -17.53 -34.30 -3.12
CA SER A 215 -18.68 -34.93 -2.44
C SER A 215 -19.63 -35.63 -3.40
N GLU A 216 -19.80 -35.08 -4.61
CA GLU A 216 -20.66 -35.64 -5.65
C GLU A 216 -19.82 -35.87 -6.92
N PRO A 217 -19.12 -37.03 -7.04
CA PRO A 217 -18.28 -37.36 -8.18
C PRO A 217 -19.11 -37.68 -9.43
N GLY A 218 -19.70 -36.65 -10.03
CA GLY A 218 -20.29 -36.68 -11.36
C GLY A 218 -19.26 -36.37 -12.45
N ASN A 219 -19.51 -36.84 -13.67
CA ASN A 219 -18.65 -36.55 -14.83
C ASN A 219 -18.76 -35.09 -15.32
N SER A 220 -19.86 -34.40 -14.98
CA SER A 220 -20.10 -33.01 -15.36
C SER A 220 -19.40 -32.02 -14.43
N PRO A 221 -18.77 -30.95 -14.95
CA PRO A 221 -18.07 -29.96 -14.13
C PRO A 221 -19.06 -29.16 -13.27
N ILE A 222 -18.79 -29.09 -11.97
CA ILE A 222 -19.41 -28.12 -11.06
C ILE A 222 -18.83 -26.73 -11.34
N LYS A 223 -19.69 -25.72 -11.50
CA LYS A 223 -19.35 -24.31 -11.69
C LYS A 223 -20.27 -23.34 -10.94
N LEU A 224 -19.71 -22.28 -10.37
CA LEU A 224 -20.44 -21.14 -9.81
C LEU A 224 -20.55 -20.03 -10.87
N LYS A 225 -21.73 -19.88 -11.49
CA LYS A 225 -22.00 -18.81 -12.46
C LYS A 225 -22.57 -17.59 -11.74
N ARG A 226 -22.06 -16.40 -12.03
CA ARG A 226 -22.52 -15.14 -11.44
C ARG A 226 -23.20 -14.26 -12.48
N LYS A 227 -24.18 -13.47 -12.05
CA LYS A 227 -24.78 -12.38 -12.82
C LYS A 227 -24.66 -11.07 -12.04
N LEU A 228 -24.40 -9.99 -12.76
CA LEU A 228 -24.20 -8.65 -12.21
C LEU A 228 -25.47 -7.82 -12.43
N TYR A 229 -25.82 -6.99 -11.44
CA TYR A 229 -26.98 -6.12 -11.47
C TYR A 229 -26.59 -4.72 -10.98
N ARG A 230 -27.18 -3.68 -11.56
CA ARG A 230 -27.06 -2.29 -11.09
C ARG A 230 -28.28 -1.94 -10.25
N ILE A 231 -28.05 -1.38 -9.07
CA ILE A 231 -29.13 -0.89 -8.20
C ILE A 231 -29.47 0.54 -8.63
N ARG A 232 -30.72 0.78 -9.05
CA ARG A 232 -31.25 2.14 -9.17
C ARG A 232 -32.17 2.45 -8.00
N GLN A 233 -31.96 3.62 -7.40
CA GLN A 233 -32.96 4.21 -6.52
C GLN A 233 -33.97 4.93 -7.40
N LYS A 234 -35.24 4.52 -7.30
CA LYS A 234 -36.36 5.18 -7.96
C LYS A 234 -36.60 6.51 -7.26
N GLU A 235 -36.29 7.62 -7.92
CA GLU A 235 -36.65 8.95 -7.42
C GLU A 235 -38.18 8.97 -7.24
N LEU A 236 -38.64 9.21 -6.00
CA LEU A 236 -40.06 9.44 -5.77
C LEU A 236 -40.44 10.75 -6.49
N PRO A 237 -41.57 10.78 -7.23
CA PRO A 237 -42.04 12.02 -7.83
C PRO A 237 -42.27 13.06 -6.72
N PRO A 238 -41.97 14.34 -6.96
CA PRO A 238 -42.09 15.37 -5.94
C PRO A 238 -43.54 15.48 -5.47
N THR A 239 -43.79 15.11 -4.22
CA THR A 239 -45.08 15.29 -3.56
C THR A 239 -45.36 16.79 -3.44
N ASN A 240 -46.34 17.29 -4.19
CA ASN A 240 -46.81 18.66 -4.06
C ASN A 240 -47.49 18.84 -2.70
N ILE A 241 -46.74 19.30 -1.69
CA ILE A 241 -47.29 19.75 -0.41
C ILE A 241 -47.67 21.23 -0.58
N ALA A 242 -48.87 21.45 -1.13
CA ALA A 242 -49.48 22.77 -1.23
C ALA A 242 -51.01 22.63 -1.32
N GLU A 243 -51.67 22.45 -0.17
CA GLU A 243 -53.05 22.87 0.16
C GLU A 243 -53.54 22.13 1.42
N GLN A 244 -53.29 22.71 2.59
CA GLN A 244 -54.14 22.61 3.79
C GLN A 244 -53.55 23.51 4.90
N ASP A 245 -53.67 24.83 4.71
CA ASP A 245 -53.42 25.81 5.77
C ASP A 245 -54.48 26.91 5.69
N SER A 246 -55.72 26.53 6.04
CA SER A 246 -56.84 27.45 6.22
C SER A 246 -57.94 26.80 7.06
N LEU A 247 -57.88 27.03 8.39
CA LEU A 247 -59.01 27.43 9.25
C LEU A 247 -58.55 27.44 10.72
N GLN A 248 -58.05 28.61 11.15
CA GLN A 248 -57.95 28.96 12.56
C GLN A 248 -59.28 29.52 13.08
N ASP A 249 -59.38 29.57 14.42
CA ASP A 249 -60.37 30.27 15.25
C ASP A 249 -61.81 29.70 15.22
N SER A 250 -62.33 29.18 16.34
CA SER A 250 -62.63 30.02 17.51
C SER A 250 -63.21 29.23 18.72
N VAL A 251 -63.40 29.96 19.83
CA VAL A 251 -64.26 29.68 21.02
C VAL A 251 -63.60 29.08 22.27
N ASP A 252 -63.10 30.01 23.11
CA ASP A 252 -63.40 30.25 24.54
C ASP A 252 -63.44 29.14 25.60
N ILE A 253 -62.82 29.48 26.74
CA ILE A 253 -62.81 28.73 28.01
C ILE A 253 -63.78 29.39 29.00
N SER A 254 -64.60 28.58 29.70
CA SER A 254 -65.36 29.01 30.90
C SER A 254 -65.47 27.86 31.93
N LEU A 255 -65.71 28.21 33.20
CA LEU A 255 -65.33 27.43 34.39
C LEU A 255 -66.52 26.84 35.19
N THR A 256 -66.37 25.58 35.66
CA THR A 256 -66.92 24.98 36.92
C THR A 256 -68.46 24.85 37.11
N PRO A 257 -68.99 24.08 38.12
CA PRO A 257 -68.45 23.02 39.01
C PRO A 257 -69.28 21.68 38.92
N PRO A 258 -69.11 20.63 39.78
CA PRO A 258 -69.62 19.27 39.51
C PRO A 258 -70.99 18.91 40.13
N GLY A 259 -71.68 17.92 39.54
CA GLY A 259 -72.90 17.32 40.11
C GLY A 259 -73.54 16.16 39.32
N GLU A 260 -73.38 14.94 39.84
CA GLU A 260 -74.38 13.85 39.95
C GLU A 260 -75.08 13.21 38.71
N VAL A 261 -74.69 11.96 38.42
CA VAL A 261 -75.49 10.78 38.00
C VAL A 261 -76.47 10.86 36.81
N ALA A 262 -76.11 10.19 35.70
CA ALA A 262 -76.96 9.21 35.01
C ALA A 262 -76.18 8.34 34.00
N VAL A 263 -76.54 7.05 33.92
CA VAL A 263 -76.23 6.07 32.85
C VAL A 263 -77.61 5.60 32.37
N PRO A 264 -77.96 5.54 31.05
CA PRO A 264 -77.23 4.84 29.99
C PRO A 264 -77.07 5.70 28.69
N GLU A 265 -76.73 5.22 27.47
CA GLU A 265 -76.61 3.84 26.95
C GLU A 265 -75.56 3.68 25.81
N ILE A 266 -75.61 2.52 25.14
CA ILE A 266 -74.81 1.98 24.03
C ILE A 266 -74.63 2.92 22.82
N ALA A 267 -73.37 3.14 22.43
CA ALA A 267 -72.95 3.17 21.03
C ALA A 267 -71.49 2.67 20.92
N LYS A 268 -71.25 1.62 20.14
CA LYS A 268 -69.89 1.22 19.75
C LYS A 268 -69.44 2.10 18.58
N VAL A 269 -68.29 2.75 18.72
CA VAL A 269 -67.51 3.25 17.58
C VAL A 269 -66.06 2.87 17.84
N ASP A 270 -65.52 2.00 16.99
CA ASP A 270 -64.14 1.55 17.07
C ASP A 270 -63.21 2.68 16.56
N THR A 271 -62.59 3.44 17.46
CA THR A 271 -61.50 4.35 17.09
C THR A 271 -60.21 3.54 16.93
N ALA A 272 -59.97 3.05 15.72
CA ALA A 272 -58.65 2.61 15.31
C ALA A 272 -57.69 3.81 15.37
N SER A 273 -56.57 3.64 16.06
CA SER A 273 -55.48 4.60 16.10
C SER A 273 -54.65 4.48 14.83
N ASP A 274 -54.95 5.32 13.83
CA ASP A 274 -54.06 5.55 12.69
C ASP A 274 -52.81 6.31 13.15
N GLU A 275 -51.82 5.58 13.67
CA GLU A 275 -50.44 6.06 13.69
C GLU A 275 -49.96 6.22 12.23
N PRO A 276 -49.39 7.36 11.84
CA PRO A 276 -48.83 7.53 10.50
C PRO A 276 -47.71 6.51 10.29
N GLN A 277 -47.93 5.51 9.43
CA GLN A 277 -46.88 4.56 9.09
C GLN A 277 -45.69 5.33 8.49
N PRO A 278 -44.44 5.00 8.89
CA PRO A 278 -43.27 5.59 8.26
C PRO A 278 -43.30 5.28 6.76
N PRO A 279 -42.90 6.24 5.89
CA PRO A 279 -42.98 6.05 4.45
C PRO A 279 -42.22 4.77 4.04
N PRO A 280 -42.77 3.95 3.13
CA PRO A 280 -42.12 2.72 2.72
C PRO A 280 -40.72 3.02 2.16
N PRO A 281 -39.71 2.17 2.45
CA PRO A 281 -38.37 2.35 1.90
C PRO A 281 -38.41 2.51 0.38
N PRO A 282 -37.56 3.37 -0.21
CA PRO A 282 -37.53 3.54 -1.66
C PRO A 282 -37.32 2.18 -2.34
N GLU A 283 -38.22 1.85 -3.26
CA GLU A 283 -38.27 0.57 -3.95
C GLU A 283 -37.05 0.44 -4.88
N GLU A 284 -35.98 -0.21 -4.39
CA GLU A 284 -34.73 -0.38 -5.14
C GLU A 284 -34.91 -1.39 -6.27
N THR A 285 -34.90 -0.91 -7.52
CA THR A 285 -35.03 -1.78 -8.70
C THR A 285 -33.65 -2.19 -9.22
N ALA A 286 -33.41 -3.50 -9.25
CA ALA A 286 -32.17 -4.09 -9.76
C ALA A 286 -32.31 -4.43 -11.26
N GLU A 287 -31.52 -3.76 -12.10
CA GLU A 287 -31.44 -4.04 -13.55
C GLU A 287 -30.23 -4.95 -13.84
N PRO A 288 -30.30 -5.93 -14.74
CA PRO A 288 -29.13 -6.72 -15.14
C PRO A 288 -28.09 -5.83 -15.84
N LEU A 289 -26.82 -6.04 -15.50
CA LEU A 289 -25.68 -5.30 -16.04
C LEU A 289 -24.73 -6.27 -16.77
N ASP A 290 -25.12 -6.65 -17.99
CA ASP A 290 -24.39 -7.64 -18.78
C ASP A 290 -23.13 -7.05 -19.47
N GLU A 291 -23.18 -5.77 -19.84
CA GLU A 291 -22.10 -5.04 -20.52
C GLU A 291 -21.63 -3.84 -19.70
N VAL A 292 -20.30 -3.70 -19.56
CA VAL A 292 -19.65 -2.57 -18.88
C VAL A 292 -18.64 -1.92 -19.81
N ILE A 293 -18.77 -0.60 -20.03
CA ILE A 293 -17.85 0.17 -20.86
C ILE A 293 -16.77 0.78 -19.97
N ILE A 294 -15.51 0.55 -20.33
CA ILE A 294 -14.34 1.03 -19.59
C ILE A 294 -14.07 2.49 -19.93
N THR A 295 -14.21 3.36 -18.93
CA THR A 295 -14.12 4.83 -19.10
C THR A 295 -12.70 5.39 -18.97
N LYS A 296 -11.76 4.60 -18.44
CA LYS A 296 -10.37 4.99 -18.18
C LYS A 296 -9.46 3.79 -18.41
N ASP A 297 -8.25 4.05 -18.88
CA ASP A 297 -7.20 3.05 -19.01
C ASP A 297 -6.89 2.36 -17.67
N CYS A 298 -6.83 1.03 -17.68
CA CYS A 298 -6.52 0.20 -16.51
C CYS A 298 -5.10 -0.37 -16.56
N TYR A 299 -4.52 -0.61 -15.40
CA TYR A 299 -3.16 -1.12 -15.22
C TYR A 299 -3.15 -2.28 -14.23
N PHE A 300 -2.26 -3.26 -14.46
CA PHE A 300 -1.96 -4.29 -13.47
C PHE A 300 -0.73 -3.87 -12.66
N LEU A 301 -0.93 -3.57 -11.39
CA LEU A 301 0.10 -3.13 -10.46
C LEU A 301 0.43 -4.25 -9.46
N ALA A 302 1.71 -4.54 -9.25
CA ALA A 302 2.15 -5.52 -8.26
C ALA A 302 3.30 -5.02 -7.39
N CYS A 303 3.45 -5.59 -6.19
CA CYS A 303 4.64 -5.36 -5.36
C CYS A 303 5.83 -6.27 -5.74
N GLU A 304 6.90 -6.25 -4.93
CA GLU A 304 8.10 -7.11 -5.12
C GLU A 304 8.16 -8.27 -4.12
N LYS A 305 7.53 -8.11 -2.94
CA LYS A 305 7.63 -9.04 -1.80
C LYS A 305 6.76 -10.31 -1.93
N GLY A 306 6.04 -10.48 -3.04
CA GLY A 306 5.11 -11.59 -3.21
C GLY A 306 3.72 -11.30 -2.62
N SER A 307 2.99 -12.36 -2.28
CA SER A 307 1.53 -12.42 -2.06
C SER A 307 0.94 -11.81 -0.78
N ASN A 308 1.67 -10.95 -0.07
CA ASN A 308 1.19 -10.32 1.16
C ASN A 308 1.36 -8.80 1.09
N CYS A 309 0.71 -8.19 0.11
CA CYS A 309 0.72 -6.75 -0.13
C CYS A 309 -0.52 -6.35 -0.93
N PRO A 310 -1.21 -5.24 -0.57
CA PRO A 310 -2.37 -4.80 -1.34
C PRO A 310 -1.90 -4.34 -2.72
N ASP A 311 -2.34 -5.03 -3.76
CA ASP A 311 -2.04 -4.78 -5.17
C ASP A 311 -3.10 -5.43 -6.09
N SER A 312 -2.87 -5.47 -7.41
CA SER A 312 -3.88 -5.95 -8.39
C SER A 312 -4.31 -7.40 -8.20
N ARG A 313 -3.56 -8.22 -7.47
CA ARG A 313 -3.95 -9.61 -7.18
C ARG A 313 -5.13 -9.70 -6.22
N GLU A 314 -5.27 -8.70 -5.34
CA GLU A 314 -6.34 -8.58 -4.34
C GLU A 314 -7.40 -7.56 -4.76
N LEU A 315 -6.99 -6.41 -5.32
CA LEU A 315 -7.86 -5.26 -5.60
C LEU A 315 -8.26 -5.10 -7.08
N GLY A 316 -7.70 -5.93 -7.96
CA GLY A 316 -7.96 -5.89 -9.39
C GLY A 316 -7.33 -4.71 -10.13
N TYR A 317 -8.06 -4.14 -11.09
CA TYR A 317 -7.54 -3.12 -11.98
C TYR A 317 -7.34 -1.77 -11.28
N PHE A 318 -6.19 -1.14 -11.48
CA PHE A 318 -5.99 0.27 -11.13
C PHE A 318 -6.21 1.12 -12.37
N SER A 319 -7.25 1.94 -12.38
CA SER A 319 -7.47 2.95 -13.43
C SER A 319 -6.46 4.09 -13.36
N ALA A 320 -6.25 4.79 -14.48
CA ALA A 320 -5.22 5.84 -14.65
C ALA A 320 -5.27 6.98 -13.60
N ASP A 321 -6.44 7.27 -13.03
CA ASP A 321 -6.64 8.27 -11.97
C ASP A 321 -6.13 7.83 -10.59
N HIS A 322 -5.96 6.52 -10.37
CA HIS A 322 -5.24 6.00 -9.22
C HIS A 322 -3.72 6.19 -9.37
N ILE A 323 -3.19 6.46 -10.57
CA ILE A 323 -1.75 6.70 -10.80
C ILE A 323 -1.44 8.19 -10.60
N VAL A 324 -0.80 8.50 -9.48
CA VAL A 324 -0.51 9.87 -9.02
C VAL A 324 0.81 10.41 -9.58
N GLY A 325 1.75 9.52 -9.91
CA GLY A 325 3.03 9.92 -10.46
C GLY A 325 4.01 8.78 -10.72
N LEU A 326 5.06 9.09 -11.48
CA LEU A 326 6.07 8.13 -11.94
C LEU A 326 7.36 8.26 -11.13
N HIS A 327 7.94 7.15 -10.67
CA HIS A 327 9.22 7.13 -9.97
C HIS A 327 10.37 7.61 -10.87
N LEU A 328 11.12 8.61 -10.40
CA LEU A 328 12.30 9.13 -11.07
C LEU A 328 13.55 8.29 -10.73
N LYS A 329 14.06 7.58 -11.73
CA LYS A 329 15.29 6.77 -11.63
C LYS A 329 16.58 7.61 -11.57
N THR A 330 16.52 8.91 -11.88
CA THR A 330 17.70 9.80 -12.01
C THR A 330 18.33 10.22 -10.68
N PRO A 331 17.59 10.67 -9.64
CA PRO A 331 18.17 10.99 -8.34
C PRO A 331 18.83 9.77 -7.69
N ASP A 332 18.20 8.60 -7.78
CA ASP A 332 18.72 7.35 -7.22
C ASP A 332 20.05 6.93 -7.87
N LYS A 333 20.20 7.10 -9.19
CA LYS A 333 21.48 6.86 -9.89
C LYS A 333 22.58 7.81 -9.41
N ILE A 334 22.26 9.07 -9.15
CA ILE A 334 23.21 10.06 -8.63
C ILE A 334 23.60 9.71 -7.19
N LYS A 335 22.61 9.38 -6.35
CA LYS A 335 22.82 8.95 -4.96
C LYS A 335 23.72 7.71 -4.88
N ALA A 336 23.40 6.66 -5.63
CA ALA A 336 24.18 5.42 -5.66
C ALA A 336 25.61 5.62 -6.19
N LYS A 337 25.82 6.55 -7.14
CA LYS A 337 27.13 6.79 -7.75
C LYS A 337 28.04 7.69 -6.90
N PHE A 338 27.49 8.68 -6.19
CA PHE A 338 28.30 9.72 -5.53
C PHE A 338 28.07 9.81 -4.01
N VAL A 339 26.84 9.63 -3.53
CA VAL A 339 26.47 9.87 -2.12
C VAL A 339 26.69 8.63 -1.27
N ASP A 340 26.21 7.47 -1.72
CA ASP A 340 26.29 6.23 -0.94
C ASP A 340 27.75 5.77 -0.69
N PRO A 341 28.71 5.88 -1.65
CA PRO A 341 30.12 5.60 -1.38
C PRO A 341 30.70 6.57 -0.33
N ALA A 342 30.47 7.88 -0.49
CA ALA A 342 30.96 8.90 0.43
C ALA A 342 30.41 8.71 1.86
N LEU A 343 29.11 8.41 1.99
CA LEU A 343 28.48 8.11 3.27
C LEU A 343 29.05 6.84 3.92
N THR A 344 29.46 5.86 3.12
CA THR A 344 30.10 4.63 3.61
C THR A 344 31.49 4.92 4.17
N TYR A 345 32.28 5.76 3.49
CA TYR A 345 33.58 6.23 4.02
C TYR A 345 33.43 7.04 5.31
N VAL A 346 32.44 7.95 5.39
CA VAL A 346 32.18 8.73 6.60
C VAL A 346 31.80 7.82 7.78
N LYS A 347 30.91 6.84 7.57
CA LYS A 347 30.54 5.86 8.61
C LYS A 347 31.71 4.99 9.05
N ALA A 348 32.56 4.57 8.11
CA ALA A 348 33.78 3.82 8.44
C ALA A 348 34.75 4.67 9.27
N ALA A 349 34.95 5.94 8.91
CA ALA A 349 35.76 6.88 9.67
C ALA A 349 35.21 7.14 11.07
N GLU A 350 33.88 7.24 11.22
CA GLU A 350 33.22 7.40 12.53
C GLU A 350 33.44 6.18 13.45
N VAL A 351 33.38 4.96 12.92
CA VAL A 351 33.70 3.73 13.66
C VAL A 351 35.17 3.73 14.10
N VAL A 352 36.09 4.02 13.19
CA VAL A 352 37.54 4.08 13.51
C VAL A 352 37.83 5.16 14.55
N ALA A 353 37.22 6.35 14.45
CA ALA A 353 37.38 7.42 15.44
C ALA A 353 36.85 7.01 16.83
N ARG A 354 35.72 6.29 16.88
CA ARG A 354 35.13 5.78 18.11
C ARG A 354 36.00 4.71 18.79
N ASP A 355 36.62 3.83 18.00
CA ASP A 355 37.53 2.81 18.51
C ASP A 355 38.87 3.41 18.97
N ILE A 356 39.43 4.38 18.24
CA ILE A 356 40.61 5.15 18.68
C ILE A 356 40.32 5.88 20.01
N TRP A 357 39.16 6.55 20.13
CA TRP A 357 38.77 7.22 21.37
C TRP A 357 38.69 6.26 22.56
N ARG A 358 38.15 5.04 22.35
CA ARG A 358 38.13 4.00 23.39
C ARG A 358 39.55 3.60 23.82
N ILE A 359 40.46 3.36 22.88
CA ILE A 359 41.86 3.01 23.17
C ILE A 359 42.58 4.14 23.94
N VAL A 360 42.35 5.40 23.57
CA VAL A 360 42.93 6.56 24.26
C VAL A 360 42.38 6.68 25.69
N LYS A 361 41.07 6.48 25.88
CA LYS A 361 40.43 6.50 27.21
C LYS A 361 40.99 5.39 28.13
N ASP A 362 41.04 4.14 27.64
CA ASP A 362 41.58 3.00 28.40
C ASP A 362 43.07 3.20 28.76
N SER A 363 43.83 3.88 27.90
CA SER A 363 45.24 4.21 28.14
C SER A 363 45.40 5.33 29.17
N ALA A 364 44.53 6.36 29.14
CA ALA A 364 44.51 7.44 30.11
C ALA A 364 44.08 6.95 31.51
N GLU A 365 43.08 6.07 31.61
CA GLU A 365 42.67 5.46 32.87
C GLU A 365 43.78 4.57 33.47
N LYS A 366 44.52 3.81 32.65
CA LYS A 366 45.70 3.06 33.10
C LYS A 366 46.83 3.97 33.57
N ALA A 367 47.13 5.04 32.85
CA ALA A 367 48.15 6.00 33.24
C ALA A 367 47.79 6.71 34.55
N TYR A 368 46.52 7.09 34.73
CA TYR A 368 46.02 7.66 35.98
C TYR A 368 46.16 6.69 37.15
N ASN A 369 45.71 5.43 36.99
CA ASN A 369 45.82 4.42 38.03
C ASN A 369 47.29 4.12 38.40
N PHE A 370 48.19 4.06 37.42
CA PHE A 370 49.62 3.86 37.64
C PHE A 370 50.27 5.02 38.40
N VAL A 371 49.90 6.27 38.11
CA VAL A 371 50.37 7.44 38.87
C VAL A 371 49.83 7.41 40.31
N VAL A 372 48.55 7.06 40.51
CA VAL A 372 47.96 6.88 41.84
C VAL A 372 48.61 5.73 42.62
N GLU A 373 49.08 4.68 41.94
CA GLU A 373 49.80 3.56 42.54
C GLU A 373 51.22 3.97 43.00
N ILE A 374 51.94 4.77 42.19
CA ILE A 374 53.24 5.36 42.58
C ILE A 374 53.11 6.31 43.78
N PHE A 375 52.14 7.23 43.76
CA PHE A 375 51.93 8.13 44.90
C PHE A 375 51.52 7.40 46.19
N LYS A 376 51.02 6.15 46.10
CA LYS A 376 50.76 5.29 47.25
C LYS A 376 51.95 4.44 47.68
N SER A 377 52.93 4.16 46.80
CA SER A 377 54.18 3.52 47.23
C SER A 377 55.08 4.51 47.98
N ASP A 378 55.12 5.78 47.55
CA ASP A 378 55.92 6.81 48.22
C ASP A 378 55.39 7.13 49.64
N GLU A 379 54.09 6.93 49.92
CA GLU A 379 53.50 7.00 51.28
C GLU A 379 53.75 5.73 52.13
N ALA A 380 54.24 4.62 51.55
CA ALA A 380 54.47 3.37 52.26
C ALA A 380 55.92 3.20 52.77
N ASP A 381 56.88 3.93 52.18
CA ASP A 381 58.31 3.84 52.51
C ASP A 381 58.72 4.61 53.79
N GLU A 382 57.79 5.29 54.48
CA GLU A 382 58.02 5.89 55.82
C GLU A 382 57.70 4.94 57.01
N SER A 383 57.37 3.67 56.77
CA SER A 383 57.13 2.69 57.85
C SER A 383 57.78 1.32 57.63
N GLU A 384 59.12 1.28 57.54
CA GLU A 384 59.86 0.07 57.91
C GLU A 384 59.77 -0.15 59.43
N LYS A 385 59.36 -1.37 59.86
CA LYS A 385 60.25 -2.28 60.63
C LYS A 385 59.62 -3.62 61.03
N ASP A 386 60.51 -4.62 61.07
CA ASP A 386 60.48 -5.91 61.79
C ASP A 386 59.33 -6.89 61.40
N ASP A 387 59.54 -8.08 60.84
CA ASP A 387 60.35 -9.21 61.36
C ASP A 387 60.75 -10.24 60.26
N GLU A 388 61.72 -11.12 60.58
CA GLU A 388 62.21 -12.22 59.74
C GLU A 388 61.31 -13.48 59.75
N SER A 389 61.23 -14.24 58.65
CA SER A 389 61.76 -15.63 58.56
C SER A 389 61.32 -16.47 57.33
N GLU A 390 62.27 -17.26 56.85
CA GLU A 390 62.18 -18.57 56.16
C GLU A 390 61.63 -18.76 54.72
N ASP A 391 62.59 -19.12 53.86
CA ASP A 391 62.60 -20.18 52.83
C ASP A 391 61.95 -20.05 51.42
N ALA A 392 62.62 -20.75 50.49
CA ALA A 392 62.64 -20.55 49.04
C ALA A 392 61.80 -21.62 48.27
N PRO A 393 61.80 -21.76 46.90
CA PRO A 393 62.59 -21.04 45.89
C PRO A 393 61.91 -20.69 44.54
N SER A 394 62.57 -19.77 43.82
CA SER A 394 62.70 -19.62 42.35
C SER A 394 61.59 -20.13 41.39
N LYS A 395 61.06 -19.21 40.55
CA LYS A 395 60.59 -19.56 39.19
C LYS A 395 60.86 -18.46 38.17
N LYS A 396 61.44 -18.83 37.02
CA LYS A 396 61.87 -17.92 35.94
C LYS A 396 60.69 -17.39 35.12
N VAL A 397 60.73 -16.08 34.83
CA VAL A 397 59.83 -15.38 33.89
C VAL A 397 59.93 -15.96 32.47
N LYS A 398 58.80 -16.10 31.77
CA LYS A 398 58.73 -16.47 30.35
C LYS A 398 57.81 -15.50 29.60
N LYS A 399 58.36 -14.71 28.67
CA LYS A 399 57.60 -13.78 27.82
C LYS A 399 56.69 -14.54 26.83
N PRO A 400 55.43 -14.11 26.61
CA PRO A 400 54.62 -14.59 25.48
C PRO A 400 55.01 -13.90 24.17
N GLN A 401 55.00 -14.65 23.06
CA GLN A 401 55.08 -14.13 21.70
C GLN A 401 53.67 -14.01 21.06
N PRO A 402 53.47 -13.12 20.07
CA PRO A 402 52.15 -12.85 19.51
C PRO A 402 51.67 -13.94 18.54
N THR A 403 50.39 -14.28 18.63
CA THR A 403 49.71 -15.24 17.75
C THR A 403 49.26 -14.58 16.44
N LYS A 404 49.46 -15.27 15.30
CA LYS A 404 48.93 -14.85 13.98
C LYS A 404 47.50 -15.40 13.76
N PRO A 405 46.63 -14.69 13.02
CA PRO A 405 45.25 -15.13 12.79
C PRO A 405 45.16 -16.32 11.81
N ARG A 406 44.25 -17.24 12.10
CA ARG A 406 44.01 -18.48 11.36
C ARG A 406 42.98 -18.23 10.25
N LYS A 407 43.34 -18.44 8.98
CA LYS A 407 42.37 -18.44 7.86
C LYS A 407 41.48 -19.68 7.96
N SER A 408 40.16 -19.50 7.98
CA SER A 408 39.19 -20.59 7.83
C SER A 408 38.92 -20.85 6.34
N ALA A 409 39.23 -22.06 5.87
CA ALA A 409 38.77 -22.55 4.58
C ALA A 409 37.42 -23.25 4.78
N ILE A 410 36.42 -22.88 3.97
CA ILE A 410 35.12 -23.56 3.94
C ILE A 410 35.20 -24.66 2.88
N ARG A 411 34.92 -25.90 3.32
CA ARG A 411 34.93 -27.13 2.51
C ARG A 411 33.69 -27.17 1.61
N ARG A 412 33.88 -27.52 0.33
CA ARG A 412 32.81 -27.97 -0.56
C ARG A 412 32.78 -29.49 -0.52
N GLU A 413 31.62 -30.05 -0.27
CA GLU A 413 31.19 -31.42 -0.56
C GLU A 413 29.64 -31.40 -0.55
N ASP A 414 29.01 -32.50 -0.97
CA ASP A 414 27.56 -32.70 -1.11
C ASP A 414 26.87 -32.03 -2.32
N MET A 415 27.14 -32.57 -3.51
CA MET A 415 26.10 -32.70 -4.54
C MET A 415 26.42 -33.89 -5.48
N GLU A 416 25.56 -34.91 -5.45
CA GLU A 416 25.62 -36.15 -6.22
C GLU A 416 24.17 -36.64 -6.44
N PRO A 417 23.89 -37.47 -7.45
CA PRO A 417 23.99 -37.19 -8.88
C PRO A 417 22.66 -36.70 -9.51
#